data_AF-W4VG19-F1
#
_entry.id   AF-W4VG19-F1
#
_cell.length_a   1.000
_cell.length_b   1.000
_cell.length_c   1.000
_cell.angle_alpha   90.00
_cell.angle_beta   90.00
_cell.angle_gamma   90.00
#
_symmetry.space_group_name_H-M   'P 1'
#
loop_
_entity.id
_entity.type
_entity.pdbx_description
1 polymer ?
#
loop_
_entity_poly.entity_id
_entity_poly.type
_entity_poly.pdbx_seq_one_letter_code
_entity_poly.pdbx_strand_id
1 'polypeptide(L)'
;MVEVGVIMGSISDWETMKHTCLALEELGIDYEKQVISAHRTPEDMFEYAENARDRGLKVIIAGAGGSRTFTRYGRSKNDFACNRCSC
;
A
#
# COMPACT_ATOMS: atom_id res chain seq x y z
N MET A 1 14.53 9.37 -3.47
CA MET A 1 14.62 8.36 -2.38
C MET A 1 13.18 8.05 -2.05
N VAL A 2 12.70 6.83 -2.26
CA VAL A 2 11.26 6.58 -2.25
C VAL A 2 10.72 6.67 -0.83
N GLU A 3 9.78 7.58 -0.60
CA GLU A 3 9.23 7.82 0.75
C GLU A 3 7.91 7.08 0.96
N VAL A 4 7.18 6.79 -0.12
CA VAL A 4 5.83 6.22 -0.06
C VAL A 4 5.70 4.95 -0.88
N GLY A 5 5.24 3.86 -0.28
CA GLY A 5 4.94 2.60 -0.96
C GLY A 5 3.45 2.44 -1.21
N VAL A 6 3.02 2.31 -2.47
CA VAL A 6 1.62 2.16 -2.84
C VAL A 6 1.34 0.71 -3.24
N ILE A 7 0.68 -0.05 -2.38
CA ILE A 7 0.35 -1.45 -2.64
C ILE A 7 -1.13 -1.65 -2.90
N MET A 8 -1.48 -2.59 -3.78
CA MET A 8 -2.88 -2.88 -4.10
C MET A 8 -3.14 -4.37 -4.29
N GLY A 9 -4.33 -4.83 -3.88
CA GLY A 9 -4.70 -6.24 -3.92
C GLY A 9 -4.94 -6.81 -5.32
N SER A 10 -5.39 -5.96 -6.24
CA SER A 10 -5.72 -6.31 -7.63
C SER A 10 -5.49 -5.14 -8.58
N ILE A 11 -5.35 -5.45 -9.87
CA ILE A 11 -5.33 -4.45 -10.95
C ILE A 11 -6.64 -3.66 -10.98
N SER A 12 -7.76 -4.25 -10.57
CA SER A 12 -9.05 -3.55 -10.47
C SER A 12 -9.05 -2.43 -9.42
N ASP A 13 -8.12 -2.45 -8.46
CA ASP A 13 -7.95 -1.38 -7.48
C ASP A 13 -7.14 -0.19 -8.04
N TRP A 14 -6.47 -0.37 -9.19
CA TRP A 14 -5.64 0.64 -9.84
C TRP A 14 -6.40 1.92 -10.15
N GLU A 15 -7.65 1.83 -10.61
CA GLU A 15 -8.44 3.03 -10.92
C GLU A 15 -8.61 3.93 -9.70
N THR A 16 -8.77 3.36 -8.50
CA THR A 16 -8.81 4.15 -7.26
C THR A 16 -7.42 4.60 -6.83
N MET A 17 -6.43 3.71 -6.87
CA MET A 17 -5.07 4.02 -6.41
C MET A 17 -4.35 5.03 -7.32
N LYS A 18 -4.77 5.15 -8.58
CA LYS A 18 -4.29 6.18 -9.51
C LYS A 18 -4.52 7.59 -8.96
N HIS A 19 -5.65 7.84 -8.29
CA HIS A 19 -5.90 9.14 -7.66
C HIS A 19 -4.90 9.44 -6.54
N THR A 20 -4.50 8.42 -5.77
CA THR A 20 -3.46 8.55 -4.76
C THR A 20 -2.10 8.86 -5.39
N CYS A 21 -1.72 8.12 -6.44
CA CYS A 21 -0.48 8.38 -7.18
C CYS A 21 -0.43 9.81 -7.72
N LEU A 22 -1.52 10.29 -8.33
CA LEU A 22 -1.62 11.66 -8.84
C LEU A 22 -1.46 12.70 -7.73
N ALA A 23 -2.07 12.49 -6.56
CA ALA A 23 -1.90 13.38 -5.42
C ALA A 23 -0.44 13.40 -4.92
N LEU A 24 0.23 12.25 -4.90
CA LEU A 24 1.65 12.16 -4.52
C LEU A 24 2.54 12.87 -5.55
N GLU A 25 2.25 12.75 -6.85
CA GLU A 25 2.95 13.49 -7.91
C GLU A 25 2.76 15.01 -7.77
N GLU A 26 1.54 15.47 -7.48
CA GLU A 26 1.26 16.89 -7.26
C GLU A 26 2.00 17.45 -6.03
N LEU A 27 2.14 16.63 -4.99
CA LEU A 27 2.92 16.95 -3.79
C LEU A 27 4.44 16.83 -4.00
N GLY A 28 4.89 16.29 -5.13
CA GLY A 28 6.31 16.08 -5.43
C GLY A 28 6.97 14.99 -4.58
N ILE A 29 6.21 14.01 -4.13
CA ILE A 29 6.69 12.92 -3.25
C ILE A 29 7.06 11.71 -4.10
N ASP A 30 8.29 11.20 -3.95
CA ASP A 30 8.72 9.95 -4.58
C ASP A 30 7.94 8.76 -4.02
N TYR A 31 7.29 8.00 -4.90
CA TYR A 31 6.51 6.81 -4.54
C TYR A 31 6.81 5.60 -5.42
N GLU A 32 6.67 4.42 -4.84
CA GLU A 32 6.68 3.14 -5.56
C GLU A 32 5.27 2.55 -5.62
N LYS A 33 4.99 1.71 -6.62
CA LYS A 33 3.69 1.01 -6.73
C LYS A 33 3.87 -0.47 -6.99
N GLN A 34 3.13 -1.32 -6.28
CA GLN A 34 3.20 -2.77 -6.43
C GLN A 34 1.81 -3.42 -6.26
N VAL A 35 1.55 -4.50 -7.00
CA VAL A 35 0.31 -5.28 -6.85
C VAL A 35 0.64 -6.51 -5.99
N ILE A 36 0.12 -6.55 -4.76
CA ILE A 36 0.34 -7.62 -3.79
C ILE A 36 -1.01 -8.06 -3.24
N SER A 37 -1.37 -9.32 -3.48
CA SER A 37 -2.70 -9.84 -3.18
C SER A 37 -2.74 -10.47 -1.79
N ALA A 38 -3.36 -9.78 -0.83
CA ALA A 38 -3.47 -10.24 0.56
C ALA A 38 -4.08 -11.63 0.75
N HIS A 39 -4.96 -12.06 -0.16
CA HIS A 39 -5.67 -13.33 -0.08
C HIS A 39 -4.96 -14.47 -0.79
N ARG A 40 -4.06 -14.17 -1.74
CA ARG A 40 -3.38 -15.20 -2.55
C ARG A 40 -1.92 -15.36 -2.14
N THR A 41 -1.23 -14.26 -1.88
CA THR A 41 0.16 -14.24 -1.47
C THR A 41 0.33 -13.41 -0.20
N PRO A 42 -0.07 -13.95 0.96
CA PRO A 42 0.11 -13.27 2.23
C PRO A 42 1.59 -13.08 2.58
N GLU A 43 2.46 -14.04 2.22
CA GLU A 43 3.91 -13.99 2.45
C GLU A 43 4.59 -12.78 1.77
N ASP A 44 4.26 -12.50 0.51
CA ASP A 44 4.77 -11.33 -0.22
C ASP A 44 4.45 -10.01 0.50
N MET A 45 3.28 -9.92 1.15
CA MET A 45 2.91 -8.73 1.90
C MET A 45 3.78 -8.58 3.15
N PHE A 46 4.07 -9.66 3.86
CA PHE A 46 4.96 -9.65 5.02
C PHE A 46 6.37 -9.26 4.59
N GLU A 47 6.90 -9.89 3.55
CA GLU A 47 8.22 -9.57 3.02
C GLU A 47 8.29 -8.10 2.57
N TYR A 48 7.24 -7.59 1.91
CA TYR A 48 7.16 -6.18 1.53
C TYR A 48 7.20 -5.27 2.75
N ALA A 49 6.44 -5.57 3.80
CA ALA A 49 6.37 -4.78 5.02
C ALA A 49 7.68 -4.83 5.84
N GLU A 50 8.35 -5.99 5.90
CA GLU A 50 9.65 -6.15 6.56
C GLU A 50 10.75 -5.37 5.83
N ASN A 51 10.82 -5.53 4.50
CA ASN A 51 11.80 -4.82 3.68
C ASN A 51 11.45 -3.34 3.50
N ALA A 52 10.23 -2.88 3.78
CA ALA A 52 9.83 -1.49 3.59
C ALA A 52 10.71 -0.53 4.41
N ARG A 53 11.02 -0.90 5.65
CA ARG A 53 11.86 -0.09 6.53
C ARG A 53 13.31 -0.04 6.04
N ASP A 54 13.84 -1.15 5.56
CA ASP A 54 15.20 -1.24 5.03
C ASP A 54 15.35 -0.43 3.73
N ARG A 55 14.30 -0.44 2.90
CA ARG A 55 14.18 0.39 1.69
C ARG A 55 14.00 1.88 1.98
N GLY A 56 13.77 2.28 3.23
CA GLY A 56 13.55 3.68 3.61
C GLY A 56 12.14 4.20 3.37
N LEU A 57 11.16 3.31 3.14
CA LEU A 57 9.75 3.70 3.02
C LEU A 57 9.25 4.21 4.38
N LYS A 58 8.68 5.41 4.37
CA LYS A 58 8.09 6.05 5.55
C LYS A 58 6.61 5.75 5.68
N VAL A 59 5.91 5.67 4.56
CA VAL A 59 4.45 5.47 4.51
C VAL A 59 4.14 4.35 3.53
N ILE A 60 3.18 3.49 3.88
CA ILE A 60 2.65 2.48 2.96
C ILE A 60 1.15 2.71 2.79
N ILE A 61 0.71 2.96 1.56
CA ILE A 61 -0.69 3.12 1.21
C ILE A 61 -1.18 1.84 0.59
N ALA A 62 -2.15 1.19 1.22
CA ALA A 62 -2.70 -0.06 0.74
C ALA A 62 -4.14 0.10 0.22
N GLY A 63 -4.36 -0.22 -1.05
CA GLY A 63 -5.68 -0.31 -1.67
C GLY A 63 -6.23 -1.74 -1.61
N ALA A 64 -7.31 -1.96 -0.87
CA ALA A 64 -8.04 -3.22 -0.86
C ALA A 64 -9.53 -2.98 -1.09
N GLY A 65 -10.11 -3.57 -2.14
CA GLY A 65 -11.56 -3.65 -2.30
C GLY A 65 -12.18 -4.68 -1.35
N GLY A 66 -12.98 -4.22 -0.38
CA GLY A 66 -14.05 -5.03 0.24
C GLY A 66 -13.65 -6.16 1.19
N SER A 67 -12.43 -6.19 1.74
CA SER A 67 -12.11 -7.19 2.77
C SER A 67 -11.10 -6.70 3.79
N ARG A 68 -11.55 -6.74 5.05
CA ARG A 68 -10.95 -6.33 6.32
C ARG A 68 -9.58 -6.96 6.66
N THR A 69 -8.96 -7.68 5.73
CA THR A 69 -7.70 -8.41 5.91
C THR A 69 -6.48 -7.48 5.90
N PHE A 70 -6.49 -6.41 5.08
CA PHE A 70 -5.33 -5.51 4.95
C PHE A 70 -5.12 -4.62 6.20
N THR A 71 -6.19 -4.29 6.92
CA THR A 71 -6.17 -3.36 8.07
C THR A 71 -5.62 -3.95 9.35
N ARG A 72 -5.46 -5.29 9.47
CA ARG A 72 -4.89 -5.92 10.67
C ARG A 72 -3.36 -5.92 10.73
N TYR A 73 -2.68 -5.73 9.60
CA TYR A 73 -1.22 -5.83 9.53
C TYR A 73 -0.49 -4.52 9.88
N GLY A 74 -1.21 -3.39 9.91
CA GLY A 74 -0.65 -2.06 10.19
C GLY A 74 -0.36 -1.74 11.66
N ARG A 75 -0.45 -2.69 12.60
CA ARG A 75 -0.25 -2.39 14.02
C ARG A 75 1.20 -2.52 14.51
N SER A 76 2.13 -2.90 13.64
CA SER A 76 3.51 -3.18 14.04
C SER A 76 4.57 -2.60 13.08
N LYS A 77 4.55 -1.27 12.85
CA LYS A 77 5.75 -0.40 12.69
C LYS A 77 5.75 0.62 11.54
N ASN A 78 4.75 0.71 10.66
CA ASN A 78 4.61 1.80 9.68
C ASN A 78 3.13 2.22 9.56
N ASP A 79 2.86 3.53 9.46
CA ASP A 79 1.51 4.08 9.35
C ASP A 79 0.87 3.71 8.00
N PHE A 80 -0.09 2.78 8.04
CA PHE A 80 -0.84 2.33 6.87
C PHE A 80 -2.07 3.22 6.62
N ALA A 81 -2.12 3.88 5.46
CA ALA A 81 -3.33 4.58 5.00
C ALA A 81 -4.15 3.67 4.07
N CYS A 82 -5.39 3.37 4.44
CA CYS A 82 -6.32 2.58 3.61
C CYS A 82 -7.23 3.52 2.82
N ASN A 83 -7.11 3.54 1.48
CA ASN A 83 -7.86 4.47 0.61
C ASN A 83 -9.24 3.92 0.15
N ARG A 84 -9.63 2.72 0.59
CA ARG A 84 -10.94 2.14 0.24
C ARG A 84 -11.52 1.36 1.42
N CYS A 85 -11.97 2.06 2.44
CA CYS A 85 -12.75 1.47 3.53
C CYS A 85 -14.24 1.56 3.18
N SER A 86 -14.73 0.59 2.41
CA SER A 86 -16.15 0.39 2.17
C SER A 86 -16.54 -0.98 2.71
N CYS A 87 -16.81 -1.02 4.02
CA CYS A 87 -17.40 -2.12 4.81
C CYS A 87 -16.58 -3.42 5.00
#